data_AF-A0A7S2MW57-F1
#
_entry.id   AF-A0A7S2MW57-F1
#
_cell.length_a   1.000
_cell.length_b   1.000
_cell.length_c   1.000
_cell.angle_alpha   90.00
_cell.angle_beta   90.00
_cell.angle_gamma   90.00
#
_symmetry.space_group_name_H-M   'P 1'
#
loop_
_entity.id
_entity.type
_entity.pdbx_description
1 polymer ?
#
loop_
_entity_poly.entity_id
_entity_poly.type
_entity_poly.pdbx_seq_one_letter_code
_entity_poly.pdbx_strand_id
1 'polypeptide(L)'
;MKKSRCPPESKGCESPKVHLDIAAPGYDNISVSTANICGHNGFNTYITAEESGICAGTHGGCQCEGMPNNTEDTATLKKGCILFGTWGWQKGDPMMEWQPVECPPKFVERIAEAFGPSGVEPISRPSKWPWIAAGVALVLLALGACIVNRILDGRREAKEAERRQKKKLQKQKETLRGRNFGGRQAQAAGSSSSDEGSSSSDSDGVC
;
A
#
# COMPACT_ATOMS: atom_id res chain seq x y z
N MET A 1 -2.27 32.84 -1.58
CA MET A 1 -2.34 33.63 -2.83
C MET A 1 -2.17 35.09 -2.49
N LYS A 2 -1.01 35.67 -2.81
CA LYS A 2 -0.79 37.11 -2.64
C LYS A 2 -1.76 37.81 -3.59
N LYS A 3 -2.62 38.70 -3.09
CA LYS A 3 -3.43 39.60 -3.92
C LYS A 3 -2.49 40.64 -4.53
N SER A 4 -1.56 40.18 -5.35
CA SER A 4 -0.76 41.03 -6.20
C SER A 4 -1.72 41.48 -7.28
N ARG A 5 -2.30 42.68 -7.14
CA ARG A 5 -2.65 43.43 -8.34
C ARG A 5 -1.34 43.50 -9.10
N CYS A 6 -1.28 42.79 -10.23
CA CYS A 6 -0.18 42.88 -11.15
C CYS A 6 0.24 44.36 -11.26
N PRO A 7 1.52 44.70 -11.02
CA PRO A 7 1.95 46.09 -11.01
C PRO A 7 1.50 46.79 -12.29
N PRO A 8 0.95 48.01 -12.23
CA PRO A 8 0.31 48.67 -13.38
C PRO A 8 1.28 48.88 -14.57
N GLU A 9 2.59 48.86 -14.32
CA GLU A 9 3.65 48.93 -15.32
C GLU A 9 3.86 47.61 -16.10
N SER A 10 3.28 46.51 -15.62
CA SER A 10 3.37 45.21 -16.28
C SER A 10 2.41 45.16 -17.47
N LYS A 11 2.89 44.67 -18.60
CA LYS A 11 2.14 44.61 -19.87
C LYS A 11 0.83 43.84 -19.70
N GLY A 12 -0.30 44.51 -19.98
CA GLY A 12 -1.65 43.97 -19.81
C GLY A 12 -2.33 44.48 -18.54
N CYS A 13 -1.60 44.85 -17.49
CA CYS A 13 -2.16 45.23 -16.19
C CYS A 13 -2.56 46.72 -16.13
N GLU A 14 -2.65 47.39 -17.27
CA GLU A 14 -3.05 48.79 -17.37
C GLU A 14 -4.54 48.94 -17.07
N SER A 15 -4.92 49.91 -16.24
CA SER A 15 -6.33 50.26 -16.05
C SER A 15 -6.99 50.54 -17.42
N PRO A 16 -8.16 49.95 -17.74
CA PRO A 16 -9.14 49.28 -16.87
C PRO A 16 -9.02 47.74 -16.81
N LYS A 17 -7.92 47.14 -17.29
CA LYS A 17 -7.78 45.69 -17.40
C LYS A 17 -7.57 45.05 -16.04
N VAL A 18 -8.20 43.89 -15.83
CA VAL A 18 -8.09 43.08 -14.61
C VAL A 18 -7.34 41.81 -14.95
N HIS A 19 -6.31 41.50 -14.17
CA HIS A 19 -5.49 40.31 -14.31
C HIS A 19 -5.63 39.42 -13.08
N LEU A 20 -5.71 38.11 -13.31
CA LEU A 20 -5.73 37.08 -12.28
C LEU A 20 -4.63 36.07 -12.58
N ASP A 21 -3.62 36.03 -11.71
CA ASP A 21 -2.56 35.04 -11.78
C ASP A 21 -2.93 33.83 -10.90
N ILE A 22 -3.14 32.68 -11.54
CA ILE A 22 -3.45 31.42 -10.86
C ILE A 22 -2.17 30.60 -10.79
N ALA A 23 -1.77 30.21 -9.58
CA ALA A 23 -0.66 29.29 -9.39
C ALA A 23 -1.07 27.87 -9.80
N ALA A 24 -0.77 27.49 -11.05
CA ALA A 24 -1.04 26.16 -11.61
C ALA A 24 0.27 25.54 -12.15
N PRO A 25 0.68 24.35 -11.68
CA PRO A 25 1.90 23.70 -12.17
C PRO A 25 1.83 23.43 -13.68
N GLY A 26 2.89 23.79 -14.40
CA GLY A 26 2.98 23.57 -15.85
C GLY A 26 2.39 24.68 -16.72
N TYR A 27 1.70 25.68 -16.16
CA TYR A 27 1.01 26.73 -16.93
C TYR A 27 1.74 28.08 -16.96
N ASP A 28 2.98 28.17 -16.48
CA ASP A 28 3.74 29.42 -16.48
C ASP A 28 4.11 29.83 -17.92
N ASN A 29 3.76 31.05 -18.31
CA ASN A 29 4.18 31.55 -19.62
C ASN A 29 5.58 32.14 -19.55
N ILE A 30 6.59 31.28 -19.74
CA ILE A 30 8.02 31.61 -19.65
C ILE A 30 8.41 32.85 -20.47
N SER A 31 7.72 33.11 -21.59
CA SER A 31 8.04 34.27 -22.46
C SER A 31 7.66 35.63 -21.86
N VAL A 32 6.75 35.66 -20.90
CA VAL A 32 6.27 36.89 -20.24
C VAL A 32 6.41 36.84 -18.71
N SER A 33 6.71 35.68 -18.13
CA SER A 33 6.88 35.49 -16.70
C SER A 33 8.17 36.17 -16.23
N THR A 34 8.02 37.32 -15.58
CA THR A 34 9.17 38.12 -15.10
C THR A 34 9.72 37.63 -13.77
N ALA A 35 9.08 36.64 -13.14
CA ALA A 35 9.38 36.18 -11.78
C ALA A 35 9.39 34.65 -11.62
N ASN A 36 9.65 33.90 -12.70
CA ASN A 36 9.77 32.45 -12.62
C ASN A 36 11.03 32.06 -11.82
N ILE A 37 10.83 31.40 -10.68
CA ILE A 37 11.91 30.90 -9.81
C ILE A 37 12.13 29.38 -9.94
N CYS A 38 11.35 28.69 -10.76
CA CYS A 38 11.43 27.24 -10.93
C CYS A 38 12.81 26.86 -11.48
N GLY A 39 13.44 25.86 -10.89
CA GLY A 39 14.80 25.44 -11.22
C GLY A 39 15.91 26.41 -10.76
N HIS A 40 15.59 27.52 -10.09
CA HIS A 40 16.61 28.47 -9.65
C HIS A 40 17.39 27.92 -8.43
N ASN A 41 18.72 27.96 -8.53
CA ASN A 41 19.63 27.57 -7.46
C ASN A 41 19.32 28.32 -6.15
N GLY A 42 19.18 27.57 -5.05
CA GLY A 42 18.84 28.11 -3.73
C GLY A 42 17.36 28.01 -3.34
N PHE A 43 16.49 27.62 -4.27
CA PHE A 43 15.08 27.33 -3.98
C PHE A 43 14.73 25.88 -4.34
N ASN A 44 14.13 25.14 -3.40
CA ASN A 44 13.61 23.81 -3.71
C ASN A 44 12.23 23.94 -4.36
N THR A 45 12.22 24.06 -5.68
CA THR A 45 10.99 24.23 -6.49
C THR A 45 10.53 22.96 -7.17
N TYR A 46 11.29 21.86 -7.04
CA TYR A 46 11.01 20.51 -7.56
C TYR A 46 10.94 20.33 -9.08
N ILE A 47 10.75 21.41 -9.85
CA ILE A 47 10.66 21.40 -11.32
C ILE A 47 11.54 22.49 -11.92
N THR A 48 11.92 22.34 -13.20
CA THR A 48 12.66 23.36 -13.95
C THR A 48 11.77 24.49 -14.45
N ALA A 49 12.38 25.57 -14.95
CA ALA A 49 11.65 26.65 -15.62
C ALA A 49 10.88 26.12 -16.84
N GLU A 50 11.48 25.26 -17.64
CA GLU A 50 10.84 24.66 -18.83
C GLU A 50 9.65 23.78 -18.43
N GLU A 51 9.81 22.93 -17.42
CA GLU A 51 8.74 22.07 -16.90
C GLU A 51 7.58 22.89 -16.33
N SER A 52 7.87 24.07 -15.77
CA SER A 52 6.84 24.97 -15.25
C SER A 52 5.96 25.60 -16.33
N GLY A 53 6.39 25.60 -17.61
CA GLY A 53 5.67 26.19 -18.73
C GLY A 53 5.22 25.21 -19.82
N ILE A 54 5.16 23.90 -19.50
CA ILE A 54 4.83 22.85 -20.47
C ILE A 54 3.44 22.99 -21.13
N CYS A 55 2.53 23.74 -20.50
CA CYS A 55 1.17 24.03 -20.93
C CYS A 55 0.94 25.51 -21.25
N ALA A 56 2.01 26.30 -21.39
CA ALA A 56 1.91 27.71 -21.73
C ALA A 56 1.53 27.99 -23.19
N GLY A 57 1.77 27.03 -24.09
CA GLY A 57 1.62 27.20 -25.53
C GLY A 57 0.17 27.38 -26.02
N THR A 58 0.01 28.07 -27.15
CA THR A 58 -1.28 28.35 -27.80
C THR A 58 -1.73 27.28 -28.80
N HIS A 59 -0.86 26.32 -29.16
CA HIS A 59 -1.11 25.33 -30.20
C HIS A 59 -0.74 23.93 -29.72
N GLY A 60 -1.73 23.09 -29.42
CA GLY A 60 -1.50 21.65 -29.19
C GLY A 60 -2.02 21.06 -27.88
N GLY A 61 -2.70 21.85 -27.04
CA GLY A 61 -3.20 21.37 -25.74
C GLY A 61 -2.10 21.19 -24.69
N CYS A 62 -2.51 21.10 -23.43
CA CYS A 62 -1.58 20.93 -22.30
C CYS A 62 -1.05 19.50 -22.22
N GLN A 63 0.28 19.33 -22.17
CA GLN A 63 0.96 18.03 -22.09
C GLN A 63 1.65 17.84 -20.73
N CYS A 64 0.87 17.56 -19.69
CA CYS A 64 1.39 17.30 -18.35
C CYS A 64 2.29 16.06 -18.26
N GLU A 65 2.30 15.22 -19.30
CA GLU A 65 3.13 14.01 -19.40
C GLU A 65 4.62 14.32 -19.25
N GLY A 66 5.07 15.47 -19.77
CA GLY A 66 6.48 15.87 -19.67
C GLY A 66 6.88 16.43 -18.31
N MET A 67 5.95 16.54 -17.35
CA MET A 67 6.33 16.82 -15.95
C MET A 67 6.93 15.57 -15.28
N PRO A 68 7.94 15.77 -14.40
CA PRO A 68 8.58 14.68 -13.68
C PRO A 68 7.61 14.01 -12.70
N ASN A 69 7.86 12.73 -12.41
CA ASN A 69 7.03 11.91 -11.52
C ASN A 69 7.88 10.92 -10.67
N ASN A 70 9.15 11.26 -10.49
CA ASN A 70 10.14 10.43 -9.80
C ASN A 70 10.15 10.61 -8.28
N THR A 71 9.54 11.68 -7.77
CA THR A 71 9.43 11.98 -6.33
C THR A 71 7.97 12.23 -5.96
N GLU A 72 7.65 12.18 -4.66
CA GLU A 72 6.29 12.46 -4.20
C GLU A 72 5.85 13.90 -4.51
N ASP A 73 6.77 14.86 -4.46
CA ASP A 73 6.50 16.27 -4.74
C ASP A 73 6.31 16.52 -6.23
N THR A 74 7.19 15.98 -7.09
CA THR A 74 7.02 16.07 -8.55
C THR A 74 5.77 15.36 -9.03
N ALA A 75 5.45 14.20 -8.45
CA ALA A 75 4.17 13.50 -8.68
C ALA A 75 2.95 14.35 -8.29
N THR A 76 3.05 15.11 -7.20
CA THR A 76 1.96 15.98 -6.74
C THR A 76 1.77 17.17 -7.69
N LEU A 77 2.86 17.79 -8.16
CA LEU A 77 2.81 18.86 -9.15
C LEU A 77 2.21 18.38 -10.48
N LYS A 78 2.61 17.19 -10.96
CA LYS A 78 2.03 16.56 -12.15
C LYS A 78 0.52 16.34 -12.03
N LYS A 79 0.06 15.84 -10.87
CA LYS A 79 -1.39 15.69 -10.60
C LYS A 79 -2.11 17.04 -10.63
N GLY A 80 -1.48 18.09 -10.12
CA GLY A 80 -2.00 19.46 -10.19
C GLY A 80 -2.17 19.97 -11.62
N CYS A 81 -1.15 19.77 -12.46
CA CYS A 81 -1.21 20.09 -13.90
C CYS A 81 -2.39 19.38 -14.58
N ILE A 82 -2.50 18.06 -14.39
CA ILE A 82 -3.57 17.25 -14.98
C ILE A 82 -4.95 17.74 -14.51
N LEU A 83 -5.12 17.97 -13.20
CA LEU A 83 -6.37 18.44 -12.62
C LEU A 83 -6.81 19.78 -13.24
N PHE A 84 -5.88 20.72 -13.39
CA PHE A 84 -6.17 22.01 -14.00
C PHE A 84 -6.61 21.87 -15.47
N GLY A 85 -5.95 20.98 -16.22
CA GLY A 85 -6.36 20.59 -17.57
C GLY A 85 -7.78 20.00 -17.62
N THR A 86 -8.15 19.14 -16.66
CA THR A 86 -9.51 18.57 -16.59
C THR A 86 -10.61 19.60 -16.31
N TRP A 87 -10.26 20.76 -15.75
CA TRP A 87 -11.18 21.89 -15.60
C TRP A 87 -11.38 22.71 -16.88
N GLY A 88 -10.72 22.33 -17.98
CA GLY A 88 -10.83 22.98 -19.28
C GLY A 88 -9.72 23.98 -19.60
N TRP A 89 -8.69 24.09 -18.75
CA TRP A 89 -7.55 24.97 -19.01
C TRP A 89 -6.60 24.32 -20.02
N GLN A 90 -6.66 24.78 -21.27
CA GLN A 90 -5.87 24.23 -22.39
C GLN A 90 -4.68 25.10 -22.79
N LYS A 91 -4.58 26.34 -22.25
CA LYS A 91 -3.50 27.31 -22.51
C LYS A 91 -3.25 28.15 -21.26
N GLY A 92 -2.09 28.82 -21.20
CA GLY A 92 -1.68 29.63 -20.06
C GLY A 92 -2.40 30.98 -19.88
N ASP A 93 -3.03 31.51 -20.94
CA ASP A 93 -3.57 32.89 -20.97
C ASP A 93 -5.01 33.02 -21.49
N PRO A 94 -6.00 32.25 -20.98
CA PRO A 94 -7.38 32.41 -21.41
C PRO A 94 -8.04 33.69 -20.88
N MET A 95 -9.01 34.20 -21.64
CA MET A 95 -9.93 35.24 -21.17
C MET A 95 -11.07 34.57 -20.40
N MET A 96 -11.49 35.17 -19.28
CA MET A 96 -12.55 34.64 -18.44
C MET A 96 -13.44 35.75 -17.87
N GLU A 97 -14.69 35.39 -17.59
CA GLU A 97 -15.59 36.19 -16.77
C GLU A 97 -15.37 35.85 -15.29
N TRP A 98 -15.54 36.83 -14.41
CA TRP A 98 -15.35 36.65 -12.98
C TRP A 98 -16.41 37.41 -12.18
N GLN A 99 -16.70 36.90 -10.99
CA GLN A 99 -17.50 37.58 -9.99
C GLN A 99 -16.95 37.27 -8.59
N PRO A 100 -17.02 38.23 -7.64
CA PRO A 100 -16.75 37.93 -6.24
C PRO A 100 -17.74 36.89 -5.69
N VAL A 101 -17.24 35.91 -4.94
CA VAL A 101 -18.06 34.93 -4.22
C VAL A 101 -17.57 34.81 -2.78
N GLU A 102 -18.44 34.32 -1.89
CA GLU A 102 -18.03 33.94 -0.54
C GLU A 102 -16.98 32.83 -0.60
N CYS A 103 -15.95 32.90 0.26
CA CYS A 103 -14.87 31.93 0.27
C CYS A 103 -15.39 30.54 0.66
N PRO A 104 -15.25 29.51 -0.20
CA PRO A 104 -15.75 28.17 0.13
C PRO A 104 -15.08 27.61 1.39
N PRO A 105 -15.82 27.01 2.33
CA PRO A 105 -15.26 26.55 3.61
C PRO A 105 -14.06 25.59 3.46
N LYS A 106 -14.14 24.63 2.54
CA LYS A 106 -13.03 23.70 2.25
C LYS A 106 -11.79 24.39 1.70
N PHE A 107 -11.97 25.49 0.97
CA PHE A 107 -10.85 26.29 0.47
C PHE A 107 -10.17 27.03 1.63
N VAL A 108 -10.96 27.58 2.55
CA VAL A 108 -10.44 28.24 3.76
C VAL A 108 -9.67 27.24 4.61
N GLU A 109 -10.24 26.08 4.91
CA GLU A 109 -9.59 24.99 5.66
C GLU A 109 -8.24 24.61 5.03
N ARG A 110 -8.22 24.42 3.70
CA ARG A 110 -7.00 24.03 2.98
C ARG A 110 -5.91 25.09 2.99
N ILE A 111 -6.28 26.37 2.86
CA ILE A 111 -5.31 27.47 2.73
C ILE A 111 -4.87 28.02 4.08
N ALA A 112 -5.71 27.94 5.11
CA ALA A 112 -5.38 28.39 6.46
C ALA A 112 -4.13 27.70 7.02
N GLU A 113 -3.95 26.41 6.70
CA GLU A 113 -2.78 25.63 7.14
C GLU A 113 -1.60 25.68 6.15
N ALA A 114 -1.77 26.26 4.97
CA ALA A 114 -0.74 26.25 3.93
C ALA A 114 0.37 27.30 4.16
N PHE A 115 0.13 28.28 5.03
CA PHE A 115 1.07 29.39 5.28
C PHE A 115 1.13 29.74 6.76
N GLY A 116 2.33 29.74 7.33
CA GLY A 116 2.64 30.14 8.71
C GLY A 116 3.57 31.36 8.77
N PRO A 117 3.97 31.80 9.98
CA PRO A 117 4.92 32.91 10.15
C PRO A 117 6.26 32.69 9.44
N SER A 118 6.65 31.45 9.20
CA SER A 118 7.88 31.04 8.52
C SER A 118 7.71 30.88 7.00
N GLY A 119 6.51 31.13 6.44
CA GLY A 119 6.23 30.99 5.01
C GLY A 119 5.35 29.78 4.69
N VAL A 120 5.66 29.07 3.60
CA VAL A 120 4.90 27.88 3.17
C VAL A 120 5.12 26.76 4.18
N GLU A 121 4.05 26.25 4.76
CA GLU A 121 4.12 25.14 5.70
C GLU A 121 3.86 23.81 4.96
N PRO A 122 4.56 22.71 5.34
CA PRO A 122 4.27 21.41 4.79
C PRO A 122 2.84 21.02 5.16
N ILE A 123 2.01 20.80 4.15
CA ILE A 123 0.63 20.37 4.33
C ILE A 123 0.65 19.05 5.10
N SER A 124 0.03 19.04 6.28
CA SER A 124 -0.04 17.84 7.12
C SER A 124 -0.75 16.73 6.34
N ARG A 125 0.01 15.73 5.87
CA ARG A 125 -0.59 14.55 5.27
C ARG A 125 -1.13 13.70 6.42
N PRO A 126 -2.38 13.21 6.34
CA PRO A 126 -2.88 12.31 7.37
C PRO A 126 -1.93 11.12 7.50
N SER A 127 -1.38 10.98 8.71
CA SER A 127 -0.41 9.93 9.03
C SER A 127 -0.97 8.56 8.68
N LYS A 128 -0.24 7.79 7.86
CA LYS A 128 -0.58 6.39 7.54
C LYS A 128 -0.21 5.43 8.67
N TRP A 129 0.42 5.93 9.73
CA TRP A 129 0.90 5.16 10.86
C TRP A 129 -0.18 4.34 11.60
N PRO A 130 -1.42 4.83 11.80
CA PRO A 130 -2.48 4.05 12.44
C PRO A 130 -2.81 2.77 11.64
N TRP A 131 -2.84 2.87 10.31
CA TRP A 131 -3.12 1.73 9.43
C TRP A 131 -1.97 0.72 9.39
N ILE A 132 -0.72 1.22 9.38
CA ILE A 132 0.47 0.36 9.46
C ILE A 132 0.50 -0.38 10.80
N ALA A 133 0.24 0.31 11.91
CA ALA A 133 0.19 -0.29 13.25
C ALA A 133 -0.92 -1.35 13.35
N ALA A 134 -2.11 -1.08 12.81
CA ALA A 134 -3.19 -2.06 12.76
C ALA A 134 -2.82 -3.31 11.95
N GLY A 135 -2.15 -3.14 10.80
CA GLY A 135 -1.66 -4.25 9.99
C GLY A 135 -0.63 -5.11 10.73
N VAL A 136 0.34 -4.49 11.42
CA VAL A 136 1.35 -5.20 12.21
C VAL A 136 0.71 -5.97 13.38
N ALA A 137 -0.25 -5.36 14.09
CA ALA A 137 -0.96 -6.02 15.19
C ALA A 137 -1.71 -7.27 14.72
N LEU A 138 -2.36 -7.22 13.56
CA LEU A 138 -3.05 -8.38 12.97
C LEU A 138 -2.08 -9.53 12.64
N VAL A 139 -0.91 -9.22 12.08
CA VAL A 139 0.12 -10.23 11.78
C VAL A 139 0.64 -10.88 13.05
N LEU A 140 0.90 -10.10 14.11
CA LEU A 140 1.36 -10.64 15.40
C LEU A 140 0.29 -11.52 16.06
N LEU A 141 -0.98 -11.15 15.99
CA LEU A 141 -2.09 -11.98 16.49
C LEU A 141 -2.20 -13.30 15.72
N ALA A 142 -2.07 -13.27 14.40
CA ALA A 142 -2.09 -14.48 13.58
C ALA A 142 -0.91 -15.42 13.91
N LEU A 143 0.30 -14.87 14.05
CA LEU A 143 1.47 -15.64 14.47
C LEU A 143 1.31 -16.22 15.88
N GLY A 144 0.77 -15.42 16.82
CA GLY A 144 0.44 -15.88 18.16
C GLY A 144 -0.55 -17.05 18.15
N ALA A 145 -1.62 -16.96 17.36
CA ALA A 145 -2.59 -18.04 17.21
C ALA A 145 -1.97 -19.31 16.62
N CYS A 146 -1.10 -19.18 15.61
CA CYS A 146 -0.36 -20.31 15.04
C CYS A 146 0.54 -21.00 16.08
N ILE A 147 1.25 -20.24 16.91
CA ILE A 147 2.10 -20.77 17.98
C ILE A 147 1.26 -21.50 19.03
N VAL A 148 0.16 -20.89 19.47
CA VAL A 148 -0.75 -21.50 20.45
C VAL A 148 -1.34 -22.82 19.91
N ASN A 149 -1.81 -22.82 18.66
CA ASN A 149 -2.34 -24.04 18.03
C ASN A 149 -1.28 -25.15 17.97
N ARG A 150 -0.04 -24.82 17.58
CA ARG A 150 1.06 -25.80 17.55
C ARG A 150 1.37 -26.40 18.93
N ILE A 151 1.31 -25.59 19.99
CA ILE A 151 1.50 -26.06 21.37
C ILE A 151 0.36 -26.98 21.81
N LEU A 152 -0.88 -26.64 21.47
CA LEU A 152 -2.06 -27.45 21.78
C LEU A 152 -2.04 -28.80 21.07
N ASP A 153 -1.65 -28.82 19.79
CA ASP A 153 -1.52 -30.04 19.00
C ASP A 153 -0.46 -30.98 19.60
N GLY A 154 0.72 -30.46 19.95
CA GLY A 154 1.77 -31.26 20.60
C GLY A 154 1.33 -31.84 21.95
N ARG A 155 0.52 -31.11 22.73
CA ARG A 155 -0.08 -31.64 23.98
C ARG A 155 -1.10 -32.75 23.72
N ARG A 156 -1.84 -32.67 22.61
CA ARG A 156 -2.84 -33.67 22.22
C ARG A 156 -2.16 -34.97 21.83
N GLU A 157 -1.13 -34.87 20.99
CA GLU A 157 -0.30 -36.01 20.58
C GLU A 157 0.37 -36.71 21.78
N ALA A 158 0.91 -35.94 22.73
CA ALA A 158 1.50 -36.49 23.95
C ALA A 158 0.50 -37.28 24.80
N LYS A 159 -0.73 -36.76 24.97
CA LYS A 159 -1.81 -37.46 25.69
C LYS A 159 -2.23 -38.75 24.98
N GLU A 160 -2.26 -38.76 23.66
CA GLU A 160 -2.57 -39.96 22.89
C GLU A 160 -1.46 -41.02 22.99
N ALA A 161 -0.19 -40.60 22.96
CA ALA A 161 0.95 -41.49 23.14
C ALA A 161 0.93 -42.20 24.51
N GLU A 162 0.60 -41.46 25.59
CA GLU A 162 0.47 -42.03 26.94
C GLU A 162 -0.67 -43.07 27.01
N ARG A 163 -1.83 -42.79 26.39
CA ARG A 163 -2.94 -43.75 26.29
C ARG A 163 -2.54 -45.02 25.53
N ARG A 164 -1.76 -44.89 24.45
CA ARG A 164 -1.24 -46.04 23.68
C ARG A 164 -0.27 -46.88 24.52
N GLN A 165 0.63 -46.25 25.28
CA GLN A 165 1.54 -46.97 26.18
C GLN A 165 0.79 -47.73 27.29
N LYS A 166 -0.19 -47.08 27.95
CA LYS A 166 -1.03 -47.73 28.97
C LYS A 166 -1.76 -48.96 28.43
N LYS A 167 -2.33 -48.89 27.21
CA LYS A 167 -2.97 -50.04 26.54
C LYS A 167 -1.99 -51.18 26.26
N LYS A 168 -0.76 -50.88 25.82
CA LYS A 168 0.29 -51.90 25.58
C LYS A 168 0.68 -52.61 26.89
N LEU A 169 0.88 -51.85 27.97
CA LEU A 169 1.23 -52.40 29.28
C LEU A 169 0.11 -53.30 29.84
N GLN A 170 -1.15 -52.90 29.65
CA GLN A 170 -2.31 -53.68 30.08
C GLN A 170 -2.41 -55.02 29.32
N LYS A 171 -2.26 -55.01 27.98
CA LYS A 171 -2.20 -56.23 27.17
C LYS A 171 -1.05 -57.16 27.57
N GLN A 172 0.13 -56.62 27.88
CA GLN A 172 1.25 -57.42 28.38
C GLN A 172 0.92 -58.12 29.71
N LYS A 173 0.31 -57.40 30.67
CA LYS A 173 -0.11 -57.97 31.95
C LYS A 173 -1.15 -59.08 31.79
N GLU A 174 -2.12 -58.91 30.89
CA GLU A 174 -3.12 -59.94 30.57
C GLU A 174 -2.48 -61.19 29.96
N THR A 175 -1.53 -61.02 29.04
CA THR A 175 -0.79 -62.13 28.41
C THR A 175 0.05 -62.91 29.44
N LEU A 176 0.71 -62.21 30.37
CA LEU A 176 1.44 -62.80 31.49
C LEU A 176 0.52 -63.59 32.45
N ARG A 177 -0.68 -63.08 32.74
CA ARG A 177 -1.68 -63.80 33.55
C ARG A 177 -2.19 -65.07 32.84
N GLY A 178 -2.44 -65.02 31.54
CA GLY A 178 -2.85 -66.18 30.75
C GLY A 178 -1.79 -67.29 30.72
N ARG A 179 -0.50 -66.92 30.64
CA ARG A 179 0.62 -67.89 30.65
C ARG A 179 0.79 -68.62 31.99
N ASN A 180 0.47 -67.98 33.11
CA ASN A 180 0.50 -68.62 34.43
C ASN A 180 -0.68 -69.58 34.69
N PHE A 181 -1.78 -69.46 33.93
CA PHE A 181 -2.95 -70.36 34.05
C PHE A 181 -2.94 -71.51 33.01
N GLY A 182 -2.19 -71.38 31.91
CA GLY A 182 -2.09 -72.40 30.85
C GLY A 182 -0.98 -73.45 31.01
N GLY A 183 -0.15 -73.36 32.07
CA GLY A 183 1.03 -74.23 32.26
C GLY A 183 0.75 -75.69 32.66
N ARG A 184 -0.49 -76.19 32.55
CA ARG A 184 -0.85 -77.53 33.04
C ARG A 184 -1.81 -78.30 32.14
N GLN A 185 -1.74 -78.16 30.82
CA GLN A 185 -2.25 -79.18 29.89
C GLN A 185 -1.81 -78.84 28.47
N ALA A 186 -0.81 -79.57 27.95
CA ALA A 186 -0.66 -79.90 26.53
C ALA A 186 0.65 -80.68 26.32
N GLN A 187 0.61 -81.98 26.61
CA GLN A 187 1.40 -82.98 25.89
C GLN A 187 0.40 -83.74 25.01
N ALA A 188 0.56 -83.68 23.68
CA ALA A 188 0.40 -84.80 22.75
C ALA A 188 0.20 -84.31 21.30
N ALA A 189 0.89 -85.01 20.40
CA ALA A 189 0.72 -85.07 18.93
C ALA A 189 1.12 -83.80 18.15
N GLY A 190 1.85 -83.86 17.04
CA GLY A 190 2.22 -85.00 16.21
C GLY A 190 2.15 -84.59 14.74
N SER A 191 3.31 -84.62 14.07
CA SER A 191 3.56 -84.93 12.65
C SER A 191 2.92 -84.12 11.49
N SER A 192 3.83 -83.75 10.57
CA SER A 192 3.69 -83.67 9.09
C SER A 192 2.84 -82.52 8.53
N SER A 193 3.07 -81.95 7.34
CA SER A 193 3.94 -82.23 6.19
C SER A 193 4.10 -80.94 5.38
N SER A 194 5.08 -80.95 4.47
CA SER A 194 5.38 -80.05 3.36
C SER A 194 4.16 -79.57 2.56
N ASP A 195 4.21 -78.36 1.99
CA ASP A 195 4.13 -78.18 0.52
C ASP A 195 4.39 -76.72 0.06
N GLU A 196 4.96 -76.65 -1.15
CA GLU A 196 5.40 -75.49 -1.93
C GLU A 196 4.26 -74.70 -2.62
N GLY A 197 4.58 -73.52 -3.17
CA GLY A 197 3.79 -72.82 -4.21
C GLY A 197 3.58 -71.33 -3.89
N SER A 198 4.38 -70.37 -4.36
CA SER A 198 4.53 -69.82 -5.72
C SER A 198 3.48 -68.76 -6.13
N SER A 199 3.97 -67.54 -6.42
CA SER A 199 3.37 -66.47 -7.24
C SER A 199 2.04 -65.85 -6.72
N SER A 200 1.62 -64.62 -7.00
CA SER A 200 1.91 -63.64 -8.05
C SER A 200 1.39 -62.24 -7.64
N SER A 201 1.83 -61.25 -8.41
CA SER A 201 1.47 -59.83 -8.53
C SER A 201 -0.03 -59.47 -8.60
N ASP A 202 -0.40 -58.30 -8.04
CA ASP A 202 -1.11 -57.19 -8.72
C ASP A 202 -1.27 -56.00 -7.73
N SER A 203 -0.88 -54.75 -8.03
CA SER A 203 -1.34 -53.77 -9.03
C SER A 203 -2.61 -52.98 -8.59
N ASP A 204 -2.40 -51.66 -8.47
CA ASP A 204 -3.28 -50.53 -8.79
C ASP A 204 -4.44 -50.01 -7.90
N GLY A 205 -4.54 -48.67 -7.93
CA GLY A 205 -5.72 -47.83 -7.58
C GLY A 205 -5.41 -46.74 -6.56
N VAL A 206 -4.82 -45.59 -6.91
CA VAL A 206 -5.46 -44.38 -7.48
C VAL A 206 -6.78 -43.99 -6.80
N CYS A 207 -6.71 -43.00 -5.90
CA CYS A 207 -7.40 -41.70 -5.97
C CYS A 207 -6.70 -40.73 -5.00
#